data_AF-A0A382Z2N7-F1
#
_entry.id   AF-A0A382Z2N7-F1
#
_cell.length_a   1.000
_cell.length_b   1.000
_cell.length_c   1.000
_cell.angle_alpha   90.00
_cell.angle_beta   90.00
_cell.angle_gamma   90.00
#
_symmetry.space_group_name_H-M   'P 1'
#
loop_
_entity.id
_entity.type
_entity.pdbx_description
1 polymer ?
#
loop_
_entity_poly.entity_id
_entity_poly.type
_entity_poly.pdbx_seq_one_letter_code
_entity_poly.pdbx_strand_id
1 'polypeptide(L)'
;PGHETWGSARAAMYGGSSAWITGSYDPELDILYWGVGNPNPDWDGTVRPGDNLYSNSTLALDPDTGAIKFYFQYTPADVWDYDGNNEPILVDYGDEKVWLHGDRNGYLYKIDRTNGRFKYGKEISIVNWSKGFDSNGRPIWNMDKVPTYDYEAKDICPASEGGKWWNPMTVNPETGWVFVPSREICVDIKSAPLGEGLNPDEITVGKPYWGIGTIGWNTGHGQLVAFDGRTGEKMWVVKDRSPFTSGLLSTRGGLLFAGT
;
A
#
# COMPACT_ATOMS: atom_id res chain seq x y z
N PRO A 1 0.43 -15.44 -15.14
CA PRO A 1 1.08 -15.90 -13.88
C PRO A 1 0.32 -15.30 -12.69
N GLY A 2 0.28 -15.95 -11.53
CA GLY A 2 -0.40 -15.46 -10.33
C GLY A 2 -1.90 -15.82 -10.22
N HIS A 3 -2.56 -16.18 -11.33
CA HIS A 3 -3.99 -16.55 -11.35
C HIS A 3 -4.36 -17.69 -10.38
N GLU A 4 -3.41 -18.59 -10.14
CA GLU A 4 -3.53 -19.74 -9.24
C GLU A 4 -3.74 -19.35 -7.77
N THR A 5 -3.44 -18.10 -7.40
CA THR A 5 -3.59 -17.61 -6.02
C THR A 5 -4.92 -16.93 -5.73
N TRP A 6 -5.91 -17.03 -6.63
CA TRP A 6 -7.22 -16.37 -6.49
C TRP A 6 -8.36 -17.32 -6.14
N GLY A 7 -8.09 -18.62 -6.04
CA GLY A 7 -9.08 -19.66 -5.79
C GLY A 7 -10.00 -20.00 -6.97
N SER A 8 -10.25 -19.05 -7.88
CA SER A 8 -11.00 -19.29 -9.12
C SER A 8 -10.55 -18.39 -10.27
N ALA A 9 -10.76 -18.86 -11.50
CA ALA A 9 -10.50 -18.06 -12.70
C ALA A 9 -11.38 -16.79 -12.76
N ARG A 10 -12.60 -16.86 -12.23
CA ARG A 10 -13.52 -15.72 -12.15
C ARG A 10 -12.97 -14.65 -11.21
N ALA A 11 -12.54 -15.03 -10.00
CA ALA A 11 -11.92 -14.10 -9.07
C ALA A 11 -10.67 -13.42 -9.66
N ALA A 12 -9.82 -14.19 -10.35
CA ALA A 12 -8.64 -13.63 -11.03
C ALA A 12 -9.00 -12.65 -12.15
N MET A 13 -10.04 -12.94 -12.95
CA MET A 13 -10.44 -12.11 -14.09
C MET A 13 -11.05 -10.76 -13.67
N TYR A 14 -11.74 -10.71 -12.53
CA TYR A 14 -12.38 -9.50 -12.01
C TYR A 14 -11.71 -8.98 -10.74
N GLY A 15 -10.45 -9.36 -10.52
CA GLY A 15 -9.74 -9.18 -9.26
C GLY A 15 -9.20 -7.78 -8.98
N GLY A 16 -9.48 -6.77 -9.79
CA GLY A 16 -9.01 -5.40 -9.55
C GLY A 16 -7.53 -5.23 -9.89
N SER A 17 -6.73 -4.76 -8.92
CA SER A 17 -5.29 -4.47 -9.07
C SER A 17 -4.97 -3.38 -10.10
N SER A 18 -5.75 -2.30 -10.08
CA SER A 18 -5.59 -1.21 -11.05
C SER A 18 -4.31 -0.39 -10.80
N ALA A 19 -3.72 0.12 -11.88
CA ALA A 19 -2.40 0.74 -11.88
C ALA A 19 -2.49 2.27 -12.02
N TRP A 20 -3.16 2.93 -11.07
CA TRP A 20 -3.65 4.31 -11.22
C TRP A 20 -2.67 5.42 -10.77
N ILE A 21 -1.45 5.06 -10.36
CA ILE A 21 -0.35 5.99 -10.06
C ILE A 21 0.86 5.66 -10.95
N THR A 22 1.62 6.69 -11.31
CA THR A 22 2.81 6.57 -12.17
C THR A 22 3.93 5.81 -11.47
N GLY A 23 4.56 4.87 -12.18
CA GLY A 23 5.75 4.16 -11.72
C GLY A 23 7.06 4.96 -11.87
N SER A 24 8.17 4.27 -11.64
CA SER A 24 9.54 4.80 -11.76
C SER A 24 10.39 3.94 -12.69
N TYR A 25 11.43 4.51 -13.31
CA TYR A 25 12.30 3.80 -14.24
C TYR A 25 13.77 3.95 -13.82
N ASP A 26 14.51 2.84 -13.80
CA ASP A 26 15.97 2.83 -13.63
C ASP A 26 16.64 2.54 -14.99
N PRO A 27 17.31 3.53 -15.62
CA PRO A 27 17.97 3.35 -16.90
C PRO A 27 19.25 2.52 -16.84
N GLU A 28 19.89 2.37 -15.68
CA GLU A 28 21.10 1.54 -15.54
C GLU A 28 20.75 0.05 -15.48
N LEU A 29 19.64 -0.27 -14.82
CA LEU A 29 19.13 -1.65 -14.72
C LEU A 29 18.20 -2.02 -15.87
N ASP A 30 17.69 -1.03 -16.59
CA ASP A 30 16.65 -1.14 -17.59
C ASP A 30 15.39 -1.85 -17.04
N ILE A 31 14.85 -1.28 -15.95
CA ILE A 31 13.69 -1.81 -15.23
C ILE A 31 12.68 -0.70 -14.95
N LEU A 32 11.42 -0.97 -15.28
CA LEU A 32 10.26 -0.16 -14.90
C LEU A 32 9.64 -0.73 -13.62
N TYR A 33 9.45 0.09 -12.59
CA TYR A 33 8.82 -0.28 -11.33
C TYR A 33 7.42 0.34 -11.27
N TRP A 34 6.38 -0.48 -11.18
CA TRP A 34 4.99 0.00 -11.22
C TRP A 34 4.14 -0.60 -10.10
N GLY A 35 3.52 0.25 -9.30
CA GLY A 35 2.61 -0.15 -8.23
C GLY A 35 1.23 -0.52 -8.77
N VAL A 36 0.62 -1.57 -8.23
CA VAL A 36 -0.75 -2.00 -8.55
C VAL A 36 -1.60 -2.10 -7.28
N GLY A 37 -2.87 -1.73 -7.42
CA GLY A 37 -3.78 -1.51 -6.30
C GLY A 37 -4.38 -2.77 -5.69
N ASN A 38 -5.43 -2.57 -4.92
CA ASN A 38 -6.10 -3.57 -4.10
C ASN A 38 -6.81 -4.66 -4.95
N PRO A 39 -7.02 -5.85 -4.36
CA PRO A 39 -7.87 -6.87 -4.97
C PRO A 39 -9.35 -6.51 -4.83
N ASN A 40 -10.16 -6.93 -5.80
CA ASN A 40 -11.60 -6.69 -5.86
C ASN A 40 -12.36 -8.00 -5.60
N PRO A 41 -13.43 -8.02 -4.77
CA PRO A 41 -14.01 -6.89 -4.03
C PRO A 41 -13.11 -6.43 -2.89
N ASP A 42 -13.10 -5.13 -2.60
CA ASP A 42 -12.08 -4.48 -1.77
C ASP A 42 -12.03 -4.98 -0.32
N TRP A 43 -13.20 -5.18 0.32
CA TRP A 43 -13.33 -5.55 1.74
C TRP A 43 -13.86 -6.97 2.00
N ASP A 44 -14.16 -7.73 0.96
CA ASP A 44 -14.60 -9.13 1.06
C ASP A 44 -13.60 -10.09 0.40
N GLY A 45 -12.75 -10.69 1.22
CA GLY A 45 -11.77 -11.69 0.79
C GLY A 45 -12.36 -13.09 0.57
N THR A 46 -13.58 -13.38 1.01
CA THR A 46 -14.13 -14.75 1.03
C THR A 46 -14.36 -15.32 -0.37
N VAL A 47 -14.64 -14.44 -1.34
CA VAL A 47 -14.87 -14.78 -2.74
C VAL A 47 -13.59 -14.86 -3.59
N ARG A 48 -12.44 -14.53 -2.99
CA ARG A 48 -11.12 -14.51 -3.64
C ARG A 48 -10.03 -15.07 -2.72
N PRO A 49 -10.12 -16.34 -2.28
CA PRO A 49 -9.16 -16.89 -1.35
C PRO A 49 -7.75 -17.01 -1.97
N GLY A 50 -6.73 -16.88 -1.13
CA GLY A 50 -5.32 -16.91 -1.51
C GLY A 50 -4.69 -15.52 -1.55
N ASP A 51 -3.43 -15.44 -1.99
CA ASP A 51 -2.63 -14.21 -1.92
C ASP A 51 -3.07 -13.12 -2.91
N ASN A 52 -3.92 -13.45 -3.89
CA ASN A 52 -4.42 -12.52 -4.90
C ASN A 52 -3.33 -11.84 -5.74
N LEU A 53 -2.30 -12.58 -6.16
CA LEU A 53 -1.22 -12.01 -6.95
C LEU A 53 -1.71 -11.49 -8.31
N TYR A 54 -1.35 -10.26 -8.71
CA TYR A 54 -0.31 -9.39 -8.12
C TYR A 54 -0.87 -8.17 -7.39
N SER A 55 -2.06 -8.23 -6.80
CA SER A 55 -2.63 -7.09 -6.07
C SER A 55 -1.68 -6.56 -4.99
N ASN A 56 -1.80 -5.27 -4.67
CA ASN A 56 -1.02 -4.59 -3.64
C ASN A 56 0.48 -4.84 -3.74
N SER A 57 1.03 -4.73 -4.95
CA SER A 57 2.43 -5.03 -5.23
C SER A 57 3.08 -3.91 -6.03
N THR A 58 4.40 -3.79 -5.88
CA THR A 58 5.24 -3.17 -6.91
C THR A 58 5.78 -4.25 -7.83
N LEU A 59 5.53 -4.12 -9.12
CA LEU A 59 6.06 -4.98 -10.17
C LEU A 59 7.32 -4.37 -10.76
N ALA A 60 8.39 -5.15 -10.86
CA ALA A 60 9.54 -4.83 -11.69
C ALA A 60 9.33 -5.44 -13.08
N LEU A 61 9.27 -4.58 -14.09
CA LEU A 61 8.90 -4.90 -15.46
C LEU A 61 10.07 -4.63 -16.40
N ASP A 62 10.18 -5.48 -17.41
CA ASP A 62 10.97 -5.20 -18.59
C ASP A 62 10.29 -4.10 -19.44
N PRO A 63 10.94 -2.97 -19.72
CA PRO A 63 10.31 -1.84 -20.40
C PRO A 63 10.01 -2.13 -21.88
N ASP A 64 10.77 -3.01 -22.53
CA ASP A 64 10.59 -3.36 -23.94
C ASP A 64 9.44 -4.36 -24.15
N THR A 65 9.28 -5.31 -23.22
CA THR A 65 8.37 -6.45 -23.38
C THR A 65 7.17 -6.44 -22.43
N GLY A 66 7.23 -5.65 -21.35
CA GLY A 66 6.26 -5.68 -20.26
C GLY A 66 6.32 -6.94 -19.39
N ALA A 67 7.33 -7.80 -19.58
CA ALA A 67 7.47 -9.02 -18.79
C ALA A 67 7.78 -8.69 -17.32
N ILE A 68 7.10 -9.36 -16.39
CA ILE A 68 7.40 -9.24 -14.96
C ILE A 68 8.74 -9.93 -14.68
N LYS A 69 9.75 -9.16 -14.27
CA LYS A 69 11.07 -9.64 -13.83
C LYS A 69 10.98 -10.20 -12.41
N PHE A 70 10.37 -9.44 -11.50
CA PHE A 70 10.07 -9.83 -10.12
C PHE A 70 9.06 -8.86 -9.51
N TYR A 71 8.64 -9.08 -8.27
CA TYR A 71 7.67 -8.24 -7.56
C TYR A 71 7.91 -8.27 -6.05
N PHE A 72 7.34 -7.31 -5.35
CA PHE A 72 7.14 -7.36 -3.89
C PHE A 72 5.68 -7.06 -3.58
N GLN A 73 5.01 -7.97 -2.88
CA GLN A 73 3.61 -7.81 -2.48
C GLN A 73 3.53 -7.29 -1.04
N TYR A 74 2.96 -6.10 -0.87
CA TYR A 74 2.85 -5.40 0.40
C TYR A 74 1.72 -5.94 1.27
N THR A 75 0.57 -6.25 0.67
CA THR A 75 -0.64 -6.68 1.40
C THR A 75 -1.30 -7.88 0.70
N PRO A 76 -0.79 -9.11 0.92
CA PRO A 76 -1.41 -10.32 0.38
C PRO A 76 -2.81 -10.54 0.95
N ALA A 77 -3.73 -11.03 0.14
CA ALA A 77 -5.12 -11.34 0.52
C ALA A 77 -5.90 -10.17 1.14
N ASP A 78 -5.53 -8.92 0.84
CA ASP A 78 -6.06 -7.69 1.47
C ASP A 78 -7.59 -7.67 1.66
N VAL A 79 -8.05 -7.15 2.80
CA VAL A 79 -9.47 -6.98 3.15
C VAL A 79 -9.77 -5.61 3.78
N TRP A 80 -8.83 -4.67 3.62
CA TRP A 80 -8.90 -3.34 4.24
C TRP A 80 -8.89 -2.20 3.21
N ASP A 81 -8.80 -2.53 1.92
CA ASP A 81 -8.59 -1.58 0.83
C ASP A 81 -7.27 -0.80 1.00
N TYR A 82 -6.17 -1.53 1.17
CA TYR A 82 -4.83 -0.95 1.26
C TYR A 82 -4.12 -1.02 -0.11
N ASP A 83 -4.55 -0.19 -1.06
CA ASP A 83 -3.92 -0.15 -2.39
C ASP A 83 -2.39 -0.02 -2.31
N GLY A 84 -1.69 -1.02 -2.83
CA GLY A 84 -0.24 -1.03 -2.90
C GLY A 84 0.35 -0.24 -4.08
N ASN A 85 -0.40 0.69 -4.65
CA ASN A 85 -0.04 1.33 -5.92
C ASN A 85 0.76 2.63 -5.80
N ASN A 86 1.04 3.08 -4.57
CA ASN A 86 1.81 4.29 -4.30
C ASN A 86 3.18 4.27 -5.01
N GLU A 87 3.77 5.46 -5.16
CA GLU A 87 4.98 5.65 -5.96
C GLU A 87 6.23 4.96 -5.36
N PRO A 88 6.95 4.13 -6.13
CA PRO A 88 8.25 3.61 -5.72
C PRO A 88 9.34 4.66 -6.00
N ILE A 89 9.92 5.28 -4.97
CA ILE A 89 11.01 6.26 -5.15
C ILE A 89 12.35 5.53 -5.19
N LEU A 90 13.06 5.61 -6.32
CA LEU A 90 14.36 4.97 -6.49
C LEU A 90 15.46 5.80 -5.82
N VAL A 91 16.25 5.17 -4.95
CA VAL A 91 17.32 5.84 -4.18
C VAL A 91 18.55 4.94 -4.12
N ASP A 92 19.73 5.54 -4.21
CA ASP A 92 21.02 4.87 -4.01
C ASP A 92 21.59 5.31 -2.66
N TYR A 93 21.77 4.36 -1.75
CA TYR A 93 22.42 4.58 -0.46
C TYR A 93 23.80 3.93 -0.47
N GLY A 94 24.78 4.64 -1.02
CA GLY A 94 26.08 4.04 -1.36
C GLY A 94 25.88 3.04 -2.50
N ASP A 95 26.37 1.81 -2.33
CA ASP A 95 26.18 0.73 -3.31
C ASP A 95 24.79 0.07 -3.24
N GLU A 96 23.96 0.43 -2.24
CA GLU A 96 22.64 -0.14 -2.08
C GLU A 96 21.62 0.56 -2.98
N LYS A 97 21.22 -0.12 -4.06
CA LYS A 97 20.15 0.31 -4.98
C LYS A 97 18.79 -0.14 -4.44
N VAL A 98 17.96 0.80 -4.00
CA VAL A 98 16.63 0.51 -3.44
C VAL A 98 15.50 1.28 -4.11
N TRP A 99 14.27 0.82 -3.90
CA TRP A 99 13.10 1.69 -3.91
C TRP A 99 12.55 1.83 -2.50
N LEU A 100 12.11 3.06 -2.18
CA LEU A 100 11.32 3.36 -1.00
C LEU A 100 9.85 3.45 -1.39
N HIS A 101 8.97 2.91 -0.58
CA HIS A 101 7.53 2.90 -0.83
C HIS A 101 6.76 3.17 0.45
N GLY A 102 6.08 4.30 0.54
CA GLY A 102 5.12 4.55 1.61
C GLY A 102 3.77 3.98 1.23
N ASP A 103 3.31 2.94 1.92
CA ASP A 103 2.11 2.21 1.54
C ASP A 103 0.85 2.69 2.28
N ARG A 104 -0.31 2.46 1.66
CA ARG A 104 -1.63 2.64 2.29
C ARG A 104 -1.72 1.87 3.60
N ASN A 105 -1.15 0.68 3.68
CA ASN A 105 -1.17 -0.17 4.87
C ASN A 105 -0.41 0.38 6.09
N GLY A 106 0.22 1.56 5.96
CA GLY A 106 0.83 2.30 7.07
C GLY A 106 2.32 2.05 7.25
N TYR A 107 2.97 1.32 6.34
CA TYR A 107 4.41 1.08 6.39
C TYR A 107 5.19 1.83 5.30
N LEU A 108 6.37 2.33 5.66
CA LEU A 108 7.44 2.71 4.76
C LEU A 108 8.32 1.49 4.53
N TYR A 109 8.31 0.99 3.30
CA TYR A 109 9.12 -0.13 2.86
C TYR A 109 10.42 0.35 2.22
N LYS A 110 11.48 -0.41 2.47
CA LYS A 110 12.72 -0.36 1.69
C LYS A 110 12.96 -1.72 1.07
N ILE A 111 13.04 -1.76 -0.25
CA ILE A 111 13.21 -2.98 -1.03
C ILE A 111 14.43 -2.83 -1.94
N ASP A 112 15.23 -3.89 -2.04
CA ASP A 112 16.32 -3.99 -3.02
C ASP A 112 15.76 -3.95 -4.44
N ARG A 113 16.08 -2.90 -5.19
CA ARG A 113 15.47 -2.74 -6.51
C ARG A 113 16.08 -3.63 -7.57
N THR A 114 17.15 -4.37 -7.28
CA THR A 114 17.76 -5.30 -8.25
C THR A 114 17.10 -6.67 -8.25
N ASN A 115 16.41 -7.03 -7.17
CA ASN A 115 15.94 -8.40 -6.94
C ASN A 115 14.65 -8.52 -6.09
N GLY A 116 14.07 -7.41 -5.62
CA GLY A 116 12.82 -7.41 -4.86
C GLY A 116 12.94 -7.85 -3.40
N ARG A 117 14.15 -8.01 -2.86
CA ARG A 117 14.32 -8.45 -1.46
C ARG A 117 13.98 -7.35 -0.48
N PHE A 118 13.12 -7.69 0.48
CA PHE A 118 12.79 -6.85 1.63
C PHE A 118 14.02 -6.50 2.47
N LYS A 119 14.13 -5.23 2.88
CA LYS A 119 15.15 -4.75 3.82
C LYS A 119 14.51 -4.37 5.15
N TYR A 120 13.50 -3.51 5.10
CA TYR A 120 12.70 -3.15 6.28
C TYR A 120 11.30 -2.68 5.89
N GLY A 121 10.40 -2.68 6.89
CA GLY A 121 9.12 -2.00 6.90
C GLY A 121 8.99 -1.22 8.21
N LYS A 122 8.70 0.08 8.14
CA LYS A 122 8.63 0.97 9.31
C LYS A 122 7.32 1.71 9.36
N GLU A 123 6.70 1.77 10.53
CA GLU A 123 5.39 2.37 10.73
C GLU A 123 5.40 3.89 10.47
N ILE A 124 4.70 4.30 9.42
CA ILE A 124 4.37 5.67 9.06
C ILE A 124 3.33 6.21 10.04
N SER A 125 2.26 5.44 10.25
CA SER A 125 1.16 5.71 11.19
C SER A 125 1.05 4.56 12.20
N ILE A 126 0.11 4.65 13.14
CA ILE A 126 -0.30 3.47 13.92
C ILE A 126 -0.68 2.34 12.95
N VAL A 127 -0.09 1.16 13.18
CA VAL A 127 -0.42 -0.08 12.45
C VAL A 127 -0.83 -1.14 13.47
N ASN A 128 -2.04 -1.69 13.31
CA ASN A 128 -2.51 -2.78 14.16
C ASN A 128 -3.18 -3.93 13.41
N TRP A 129 -3.39 -3.78 12.09
CA TRP A 129 -3.88 -4.85 11.22
C TRP A 129 -2.84 -5.98 11.05
N SER A 130 -1.57 -5.70 11.32
CA SER A 130 -0.46 -6.66 11.32
C SER A 130 0.27 -6.65 12.66
N LYS A 131 0.94 -7.77 12.97
CA LYS A 131 1.77 -8.01 14.16
C LYS A 131 3.28 -7.91 13.86
N GLY A 132 3.64 -7.39 12.70
CA GLY A 132 4.99 -7.37 12.16
C GLY A 132 5.11 -8.14 10.85
N PHE A 133 6.32 -8.60 10.53
CA PHE A 133 6.64 -9.29 9.28
C PHE A 133 7.29 -10.64 9.55
N ASP A 134 7.14 -11.58 8.60
CA ASP A 134 7.98 -12.75 8.52
C ASP A 134 9.40 -12.42 7.99
N SER A 135 10.25 -13.44 7.83
CA SER A 135 11.63 -13.26 7.35
C SER A 135 11.74 -12.74 5.91
N ASN A 136 10.68 -12.82 5.12
CA ASN A 136 10.65 -12.36 3.73
C ASN A 136 9.97 -10.99 3.57
N GLY A 137 9.51 -10.39 4.66
CA GLY A 137 8.78 -9.12 4.63
C GLY A 137 7.28 -9.27 4.41
N ARG A 138 6.72 -10.48 4.49
CA ARG A 138 5.26 -10.69 4.44
C ARG A 138 4.64 -10.24 5.76
N PRO A 139 3.63 -9.37 5.77
CA PRO A 139 2.93 -8.99 6.99
C PRO A 139 2.25 -10.19 7.66
N ILE A 140 2.39 -10.30 8.97
CA ILE A 140 1.70 -11.28 9.80
C ILE A 140 0.38 -10.64 10.25
N TRP A 141 -0.74 -11.11 9.74
CA TRP A 141 -2.04 -10.53 10.06
C TRP A 141 -2.39 -10.61 11.55
N ASN A 142 -3.04 -9.55 12.03
CA ASN A 142 -3.77 -9.54 13.27
C ASN A 142 -5.23 -9.92 12.99
N MET A 143 -5.59 -11.16 13.29
CA MET A 143 -6.94 -11.68 13.01
C MET A 143 -8.06 -10.91 13.73
N ASP A 144 -7.77 -10.23 14.85
CA ASP A 144 -8.74 -9.37 15.56
C ASP A 144 -9.11 -8.11 14.75
N LYS A 145 -8.34 -7.80 13.70
CA LYS A 145 -8.56 -6.67 12.80
C LYS A 145 -9.06 -7.10 11.43
N VAL A 146 -9.38 -8.38 11.24
CA VAL A 146 -9.94 -8.90 9.99
C VAL A 146 -11.47 -8.82 10.05
N PRO A 147 -12.13 -7.95 9.28
CA PRO A 147 -13.59 -7.89 9.25
C PRO A 147 -14.19 -9.12 8.57
N THR A 148 -15.39 -9.51 8.98
CA THR A 148 -16.16 -10.60 8.34
C THR A 148 -17.64 -10.25 8.31
N TYR A 149 -18.46 -11.13 7.72
CA TYR A 149 -19.92 -10.95 7.69
C TYR A 149 -20.58 -10.99 9.08
N ASP A 150 -19.97 -11.70 10.03
CA ASP A 150 -20.49 -11.87 11.40
C ASP A 150 -19.73 -11.04 12.44
N TYR A 151 -18.63 -10.40 12.04
CA TYR A 151 -17.75 -9.67 12.94
C TYR A 151 -17.39 -8.29 12.36
N GLU A 152 -17.79 -7.25 13.10
CA GLU A 152 -17.33 -5.88 12.86
C GLU A 152 -15.99 -5.68 13.57
N ALA A 153 -14.92 -5.57 12.78
CA ALA A 153 -13.59 -5.25 13.28
C ALA A 153 -13.52 -3.75 13.57
N LYS A 154 -13.14 -3.39 14.80
CA LYS A 154 -13.09 -2.00 15.27
C LYS A 154 -11.67 -1.49 15.43
N ASP A 155 -11.50 -0.18 15.35
CA ASP A 155 -10.25 0.53 15.53
C ASP A 155 -9.12 -0.08 14.69
N ILE A 156 -9.39 -0.39 13.42
CA ILE A 156 -8.39 -0.88 12.48
C ILE A 156 -7.53 0.32 12.07
N CYS A 157 -6.22 0.21 12.23
CA CYS A 157 -5.27 1.27 11.90
C CYS A 157 -4.22 0.73 10.91
N PRO A 158 -3.95 1.46 9.81
CA PRO A 158 -4.63 2.71 9.42
C PRO A 158 -6.07 2.49 8.93
N ALA A 159 -6.83 3.57 8.71
CA ALA A 159 -8.10 3.53 7.98
C ALA A 159 -7.91 3.07 6.52
N SER A 160 -8.98 2.79 5.78
CA SER A 160 -8.89 2.35 4.38
C SER A 160 -8.22 3.36 3.46
N GLU A 161 -8.34 4.68 3.71
CA GLU A 161 -7.53 5.62 2.93
C GLU A 161 -6.03 5.50 3.26
N GLY A 162 -5.67 4.85 4.36
CA GLY A 162 -4.31 4.40 4.66
C GLY A 162 -3.48 5.39 5.46
N GLY A 163 -2.32 4.93 5.91
CA GLY A 163 -1.31 5.75 6.61
C GLY A 163 -0.66 6.78 5.67
N LYS A 164 -0.66 6.50 4.36
CA LYS A 164 -0.38 7.43 3.26
C LYS A 164 -1.36 7.15 2.12
N TRP A 165 -1.90 8.19 1.49
CA TRP A 165 -2.78 8.03 0.32
C TRP A 165 -2.01 8.01 -1.00
N TRP A 166 -2.66 8.42 -2.09
CA TRP A 166 -2.05 8.69 -3.39
C TRP A 166 -0.95 9.77 -3.44
N ASN A 167 -0.84 10.63 -2.43
CA ASN A 167 -0.03 11.82 -2.53
C ASN A 167 1.47 11.52 -2.36
N PRO A 168 2.34 12.02 -3.26
CA PRO A 168 3.71 11.53 -3.34
C PRO A 168 4.59 12.04 -2.19
N MET A 169 5.42 11.14 -1.68
CA MET A 169 6.48 11.41 -0.72
C MET A 169 7.72 11.98 -1.44
N THR A 170 8.71 12.46 -0.68
CA THR A 170 9.95 13.02 -1.27
C THR A 170 11.16 12.58 -0.47
N VAL A 171 12.31 12.48 -1.15
CA VAL A 171 13.61 12.14 -0.55
C VAL A 171 14.56 13.30 -0.77
N ASN A 172 15.25 13.73 0.29
CA ASN A 172 16.40 14.61 0.15
C ASN A 172 17.65 13.74 -0.01
N PRO A 173 18.31 13.72 -1.18
CA PRO A 173 19.45 12.84 -1.44
C PRO A 173 20.70 13.20 -0.63
N GLU A 174 20.87 14.46 -0.20
CA GLU A 174 22.04 14.89 0.56
C GLU A 174 21.99 14.37 2.00
N THR A 175 20.83 14.49 2.66
CA THR A 175 20.63 13.92 4.01
C THR A 175 20.33 12.43 3.94
N GLY A 176 19.77 11.96 2.83
CA GLY A 176 19.18 10.64 2.66
C GLY A 176 17.88 10.44 3.44
N TRP A 177 17.25 11.52 3.90
CA TRP A 177 15.97 11.46 4.59
C TRP A 177 14.81 11.36 3.61
N VAL A 178 13.80 10.59 4.01
CA VAL A 178 12.51 10.47 3.33
C VAL A 178 11.44 11.16 4.17
N PHE A 179 10.60 11.93 3.51
CA PHE A 179 9.48 12.65 4.12
C PHE A 179 8.19 12.09 3.55
N VAL A 180 7.34 11.59 4.44
CA VAL A 180 6.13 10.85 4.10
C VAL A 180 4.92 11.67 4.56
N PRO A 181 4.09 12.16 3.63
CA PRO A 181 2.83 12.79 4.00
C PRO A 181 1.86 11.70 4.43
N SER A 182 1.23 11.89 5.59
CA SER A 182 0.59 10.81 6.33
C SER A 182 -0.65 11.29 7.09
N ARG A 183 -1.35 10.34 7.67
CA ARG A 183 -2.48 10.54 8.56
C ARG A 183 -2.53 9.44 9.61
N GLU A 184 -3.08 9.80 10.75
CA GLU A 184 -3.31 8.90 11.88
C GLU A 184 -4.81 8.82 12.11
N ILE A 185 -5.48 8.05 11.24
CA ILE A 185 -6.92 7.81 11.22
C ILE A 185 -7.12 6.29 11.24
N CYS A 186 -8.11 5.81 11.96
CA CYS A 186 -8.49 4.40 12.05
C CYS A 186 -9.95 4.21 11.63
N VAL A 187 -10.37 2.97 11.41
CA VAL A 187 -11.68 2.65 10.85
C VAL A 187 -12.31 1.43 11.53
N ASP A 188 -13.62 1.43 11.63
CA ASP A 188 -14.44 0.27 11.97
C ASP A 188 -15.04 -0.28 10.68
N ILE A 189 -14.88 -1.59 10.42
CA ILE A 189 -15.33 -2.24 9.18
C ILE A 189 -16.12 -3.51 9.52
N LYS A 190 -17.25 -3.68 8.85
CA LYS A 190 -17.91 -4.99 8.72
C LYS A 190 -18.05 -5.32 7.25
N SER A 191 -17.50 -6.46 6.83
CA SER A 191 -17.70 -6.96 5.47
C SER A 191 -19.15 -7.40 5.28
N ALA A 192 -19.64 -7.36 4.05
CA ALA A 192 -20.92 -7.93 3.71
C ALA A 192 -20.80 -8.69 2.39
N PRO A 193 -21.72 -9.64 2.13
CA PRO A 193 -21.94 -10.10 0.78
C PRO A 193 -22.15 -8.89 -0.14
N LEU A 194 -21.72 -9.07 -1.38
CA LEU A 194 -21.75 -8.09 -2.46
C LEU A 194 -23.00 -7.20 -2.38
N GLY A 195 -22.78 -5.88 -2.38
CA GLY A 195 -23.70 -4.84 -1.91
C GLY A 195 -25.18 -5.13 -2.21
N GLU A 196 -26.07 -4.82 -1.27
CA GLU A 196 -27.50 -5.18 -1.30
C GLU A 196 -28.09 -5.21 -2.73
N GLY A 197 -28.50 -6.40 -3.17
CA GLY A 197 -29.09 -6.61 -4.49
C GLY A 197 -28.13 -7.01 -5.61
N LEU A 198 -26.85 -7.26 -5.33
CA LEU A 198 -25.90 -7.84 -6.27
C LEU A 198 -25.83 -9.37 -6.12
N ASN A 199 -26.15 -10.09 -7.20
CA ASN A 199 -25.87 -11.51 -7.29
C ASN A 199 -24.35 -11.71 -7.42
N PRO A 200 -23.70 -12.59 -6.63
CA PRO A 200 -22.27 -12.92 -6.80
C PRO A 200 -21.88 -13.36 -8.21
N ASP A 201 -22.83 -13.93 -8.93
CA ASP A 201 -22.66 -14.34 -10.32
C ASP A 201 -22.86 -13.19 -11.33
N GLU A 202 -23.38 -12.04 -10.92
CA GLU A 202 -23.56 -10.84 -11.75
C GLU A 202 -22.69 -9.67 -11.25
N ILE A 203 -21.41 -9.67 -11.64
CA ILE A 203 -20.65 -8.42 -11.65
C ILE A 203 -21.28 -7.53 -12.73
N THR A 204 -22.10 -6.59 -12.29
CA THR A 204 -22.76 -5.64 -13.19
C THR A 204 -21.78 -4.52 -13.50
N VAL A 205 -21.30 -4.48 -14.74
CA VAL A 205 -20.40 -3.40 -15.22
C VAL A 205 -21.01 -2.04 -14.90
N GLY A 206 -20.23 -1.18 -14.25
CA GLY A 206 -20.65 0.17 -13.86
C GLY A 206 -21.33 0.27 -12.49
N LYS A 207 -21.53 -0.84 -11.76
CA LYS A 207 -21.93 -0.81 -10.35
C LYS A 207 -20.73 -1.02 -9.42
N PRO A 208 -20.69 -0.35 -8.25
CA PRO A 208 -19.67 -0.62 -7.23
C PRO A 208 -19.68 -2.08 -6.78
N TYR A 209 -18.49 -2.61 -6.50
CA TYR A 209 -18.29 -4.00 -6.08
C TYR A 209 -17.32 -4.05 -4.89
N TRP A 210 -17.77 -3.52 -3.76
CA TRP A 210 -16.90 -3.27 -2.60
C TRP A 210 -16.81 -4.44 -1.61
N GLY A 211 -17.90 -5.21 -1.44
CA GLY A 211 -17.94 -6.28 -0.43
C GLY A 211 -17.99 -5.76 1.02
N ILE A 212 -18.55 -4.56 1.22
CA ILE A 212 -18.61 -3.89 2.52
C ILE A 212 -20.05 -3.70 3.01
N GLY A 213 -20.27 -3.95 4.29
CA GLY A 213 -21.55 -3.73 4.98
C GLY A 213 -21.59 -2.40 5.72
N THR A 214 -20.66 -2.20 6.65
CA THR A 214 -20.50 -0.93 7.38
C THR A 214 -19.05 -0.46 7.33
N ILE A 215 -18.87 0.86 7.26
CA ILE A 215 -17.60 1.53 7.42
C ILE A 215 -17.78 2.81 8.22
N GLY A 216 -16.98 2.97 9.26
CA GLY A 216 -17.02 4.12 10.16
C GLY A 216 -15.62 4.63 10.44
N TRP A 217 -15.34 5.87 10.04
CA TRP A 217 -14.05 6.52 10.31
C TRP A 217 -14.00 7.08 11.72
N ASN A 218 -12.93 6.73 12.43
CA ASN A 218 -12.66 7.24 13.77
C ASN A 218 -11.96 8.60 13.69
N THR A 219 -12.17 9.46 14.68
CA THR A 219 -11.51 10.76 14.73
C THR A 219 -9.99 10.59 14.74
N GLY A 220 -9.30 11.28 13.84
CA GLY A 220 -7.85 11.27 13.73
C GLY A 220 -7.28 12.62 13.34
N HIS A 221 -6.04 12.62 12.87
CA HIS A 221 -5.34 13.84 12.46
C HIS A 221 -4.38 13.58 11.30
N GLY A 222 -3.96 14.64 10.61
CA GLY A 222 -2.89 14.56 9.64
C GLY A 222 -1.52 14.51 10.30
N GLN A 223 -0.55 13.93 9.62
CA GLN A 223 0.84 14.00 10.04
C GLN A 223 1.82 13.99 8.87
N LEU A 224 3.00 14.52 9.11
CA LEU A 224 4.13 14.45 8.21
C LEU A 224 5.28 13.79 8.97
N VAL A 225 5.80 12.70 8.42
CA VAL A 225 6.76 11.84 9.12
C VAL A 225 8.07 11.84 8.35
N ALA A 226 9.18 12.10 9.03
CA ALA A 226 10.51 11.99 8.46
C ALA A 226 11.22 10.73 8.96
N PHE A 227 11.93 10.06 8.06
CA PHE A 227 12.80 8.94 8.39
C PHE A 227 14.19 9.13 7.78
N ASP A 228 15.23 8.59 8.43
CA ASP A 228 16.46 8.26 7.73
C ASP A 228 16.17 7.04 6.83
N GLY A 229 16.25 7.19 5.52
CA GLY A 229 15.91 6.11 4.59
C GLY A 229 16.98 5.02 4.47
N ARG A 230 18.16 5.19 5.09
CA ARG A 230 19.17 4.12 5.18
C ARG A 230 18.77 3.11 6.23
N THR A 231 18.38 3.60 7.41
CA THR A 231 18.15 2.79 8.62
C THR A 231 16.67 2.55 8.92
N GLY A 232 15.78 3.37 8.37
CA GLY A 232 14.37 3.41 8.73
C GLY A 232 14.10 4.03 10.11
N GLU A 233 15.07 4.76 10.68
CA GLU A 233 14.88 5.48 11.94
C GLU A 233 13.93 6.67 11.73
N LYS A 234 12.93 6.80 12.60
CA LYS A 234 11.99 7.92 12.58
C LYS A 234 12.66 9.15 13.19
N MET A 235 12.86 10.19 12.39
CA MET A 235 13.57 11.40 12.81
C MET A 235 12.67 12.36 13.56
N TRP A 236 11.48 12.62 13.00
CA TRP A 236 10.49 13.52 13.60
C TRP A 236 9.11 13.31 12.98
N VAL A 237 8.09 13.86 13.66
CA VAL A 237 6.69 13.89 13.22
C VAL A 237 6.16 15.30 13.43
N VAL A 238 5.51 15.86 12.41
CA VAL A 238 4.70 17.08 12.52
C VAL A 238 3.23 16.69 12.42
N LYS A 239 2.40 17.18 13.33
CA LYS A 239 0.95 16.92 13.35
C LYS A 239 0.20 18.14 12.83
N ASP A 240 -0.87 17.89 12.08
CA ASP A 240 -1.81 18.91 11.63
C ASP A 240 -3.25 18.39 11.86
N ARG A 241 -4.21 19.30 12.03
CA ARG A 241 -5.63 18.96 12.11
C ARG A 241 -6.12 18.34 10.81
N SER A 242 -5.62 18.83 9.67
CA SER A 242 -5.97 18.31 8.34
C SER A 242 -4.94 17.28 7.86
N PRO A 243 -5.35 16.18 7.20
CA PRO A 243 -4.43 15.29 6.52
C PRO A 243 -3.56 16.00 5.49
N PHE A 244 -2.27 15.67 5.44
CA PHE A 244 -1.39 16.11 4.36
C PHE A 244 -1.78 15.37 3.07
N THR A 245 -2.58 16.01 2.22
CA THR A 245 -3.11 15.41 0.98
C THR A 245 -2.38 15.89 -0.28
N SER A 246 -1.44 16.82 -0.13
CA SER A 246 -0.57 17.28 -1.21
C SER A 246 0.69 16.41 -1.34
N GLY A 247 1.27 16.41 -2.54
CA GLY A 247 2.62 15.91 -2.74
C GLY A 247 3.66 16.80 -2.07
N LEU A 248 4.73 16.20 -1.57
CA LEU A 248 5.81 16.92 -0.91
C LEU A 248 6.91 17.34 -1.88
N LEU A 249 7.61 18.43 -1.55
CA LEU A 249 8.80 18.87 -2.28
C LEU A 249 9.94 19.16 -1.30
N SER A 250 11.01 18.36 -1.34
CA SER A 250 12.26 18.65 -0.65
C SER A 250 13.26 19.31 -1.59
N THR A 251 14.02 20.27 -1.06
CA THR A 251 15.01 21.03 -1.83
C THR A 251 16.41 20.89 -1.24
N ARG A 252 17.43 21.12 -2.08
CA ARG A 252 18.84 21.16 -1.65
C ARG A 252 19.12 22.25 -0.59
N GLY A 253 18.28 23.28 -0.50
CA GLY A 253 18.39 24.32 0.53
C GLY A 253 17.99 23.85 1.93
N GLY A 254 17.64 22.58 2.12
CA GLY A 254 17.17 22.05 3.41
C GLY A 254 15.70 22.39 3.71
N LEU A 255 14.95 22.89 2.73
CA LEU A 255 13.53 23.20 2.88
C LEU A 255 12.65 22.05 2.39
N LEU A 256 11.57 21.80 3.11
CA LEU A 256 10.48 20.88 2.76
C LEU A 256 9.18 21.68 2.65
N PHE A 257 8.51 21.56 1.51
CA PHE A 257 7.22 22.19 1.25
C PHE A 257 6.11 21.14 1.31
N ALA A 258 5.01 21.50 1.98
CA ALA A 258 3.82 20.69 2.12
C ALA A 258 2.58 21.61 2.15
N GLY A 259 1.48 21.18 1.55
CA GLY A 259 0.16 21.80 1.67
C GLY A 259 -0.79 20.98 2.55
N THR A 260 -1.60 21.67 3.34
CA THR A 260 -2.62 21.10 4.26
C THR A 260 -4.01 21.64 3.99
#